data_AF-A0A6C0QCT2-F1
#
_entry.id   AF-A0A6C0QCT2-F1
#
_cell.length_a   1.000
_cell.length_b   1.000
_cell.length_c   1.000
_cell.angle_alpha   90.00
_cell.angle_beta   90.00
_cell.angle_gamma   90.00
#
_symmetry.space_group_name_H-M   'P 1'
#
loop_
_entity.id
_entity.type
_entity.pdbx_description
1 polymer ?
#
loop_
_entity_poly.entity_id
_entity_poly.type
_entity_poly.pdbx_seq_one_letter_code
_entity_poly.pdbx_strand_id
1 'polypeptide(L)'
;MSAIARLELVRTLRELDAGLDEIRRVLAGEATLRELAAAHLALLTRQETRLRSRRAVLSAILRQDSTAGQVTLMHKLAGMPDEERDRLIDEFWTEVSTGWEPPERMVGWWRAARPGLPEHPTAAQIEAWIELAELIRDTEVRQAVRRELHEACTNGAGPLMTSSPMLDMLEAATPIGQAVMDAAREGVPPDSPRGRENADRWIEWLTGIFATPDSPGIPDTPEFRIQAADHMLAGAEWDRTPPEPQGPLDRYTALVTAVNDMPQERFPFEWLAEALRASALPVR
;
A
#
# COMPACT_ATOMS: atom_id res chain seq x y z
N MET A 1 -6.74 54.40 13.09
CA MET A 1 -7.02 52.98 12.78
C MET A 1 -5.81 52.25 12.21
N SER A 2 -5.04 52.82 11.27
CA SER A 2 -3.86 52.17 10.64
C SER A 2 -2.77 51.68 11.62
N ALA A 3 -2.45 52.43 12.69
CA ALA A 3 -1.40 52.04 13.63
C ALA A 3 -1.74 50.81 14.50
N ILE A 4 -3.01 50.65 14.88
CA ILE A 4 -3.49 49.49 15.66
C ILE A 4 -3.45 48.24 14.78
N ALA A 5 -3.97 48.31 13.55
CA ALA A 5 -3.91 47.21 12.60
C ALA A 5 -2.47 46.78 12.26
N ARG A 6 -1.54 47.73 12.16
CA ARG A 6 -0.11 47.44 11.94
C ARG A 6 0.53 46.74 13.13
N LEU A 7 0.16 47.11 14.36
CA LEU A 7 0.65 46.45 15.57
C LEU A 7 0.07 45.04 15.73
N GLU A 8 -1.22 44.86 15.44
CA GLU A 8 -1.87 43.54 15.43
C GLU A 8 -1.20 42.61 14.42
N LEU A 9 -0.90 43.10 13.21
CA LEU A 9 -0.16 42.32 12.22
C LEU A 9 1.24 41.91 12.70
N VAL A 10 1.99 42.85 13.30
CA VAL A 10 3.31 42.54 13.89
C VAL A 10 3.19 41.48 14.98
N ARG A 11 2.17 41.58 15.83
CA ARG A 11 1.93 40.61 16.91
C ARG A 11 1.64 39.23 16.33
N THR A 12 0.72 39.11 15.37
CA THR A 12 0.40 37.84 14.70
C THR A 12 1.64 37.23 14.04
N LEU A 13 2.44 38.03 13.33
CA LEU A 13 3.67 37.53 12.70
C LEU A 13 4.71 37.07 13.73
N ARG A 14 4.81 37.76 14.88
CA ARG A 14 5.69 37.33 15.98
C ARG A 14 5.20 36.07 16.69
N GLU A 15 3.90 35.88 16.81
CA GLU A 15 3.30 34.64 17.31
C GLU A 15 3.54 33.46 16.35
N LEU A 16 3.75 33.73 15.06
CA LEU A 16 4.19 32.77 14.04
C LEU A 16 5.72 32.68 13.90
N ASP A 17 6.48 33.15 14.90
CA ASP A 17 7.95 33.15 14.97
C ASP A 17 8.71 33.99 13.90
N ALA A 18 8.03 34.89 13.18
CA ALA A 18 8.69 35.73 12.18
C ALA A 18 9.75 36.66 12.77
N GLY A 19 10.90 36.73 12.11
CA GLY A 19 12.01 37.61 12.51
C GLY A 19 11.64 39.09 12.33
N LEU A 20 12.24 39.97 13.15
CA LEU A 20 11.97 41.42 13.07
C LEU A 20 12.35 42.01 11.71
N ASP A 21 13.39 41.49 11.05
CA ASP A 21 13.81 41.95 9.72
C ASP A 21 12.85 41.52 8.60
N GLU A 22 12.22 40.36 8.74
CA GLU A 22 11.18 39.89 7.82
C GLU A 22 9.90 40.72 7.98
N ILE A 23 9.51 40.99 9.22
CA ILE A 23 8.39 41.87 9.54
C ILE A 23 8.64 43.28 8.99
N ARG A 24 9.86 43.82 9.11
CA ARG A 24 10.23 45.13 8.52
C ARG A 24 10.07 45.14 7.00
N ARG A 25 10.55 44.11 6.29
CA ARG A 25 10.42 44.00 4.84
C ARG A 25 8.97 43.96 4.38
N VAL A 26 8.12 43.20 5.07
CA VAL A 26 6.67 43.17 4.80
C VAL A 26 6.02 44.53 5.04
N LEU A 27 6.39 45.18 6.14
CA LEU A 27 5.89 46.51 6.49
C LEU A 27 6.39 47.64 5.58
N ALA A 28 7.49 47.43 4.86
CA ALA A 28 8.06 48.30 3.85
C ALA A 28 7.54 48.00 2.43
N GLY A 29 6.76 46.93 2.25
CA GLY A 29 6.24 46.50 0.94
C GLY A 29 7.28 45.77 0.07
N GLU A 30 8.44 45.43 0.64
CA GLU A 30 9.54 44.72 -0.04
C GLU A 30 9.31 43.20 -0.11
N ALA A 31 8.36 42.69 0.67
CA ALA A 31 7.89 41.31 0.65
C ALA A 31 6.40 41.26 0.97
N THR A 32 5.71 40.24 0.47
CA THR A 32 4.29 40.02 0.78
C THR A 32 4.12 39.11 2.00
N LEU A 33 2.97 39.23 2.68
CA LEU A 33 2.60 38.30 3.75
C LEU A 33 2.55 36.84 3.28
N ARG A 34 2.18 36.61 2.01
CA ARG A 34 2.11 35.28 1.41
C ARG A 34 3.50 34.66 1.26
N GLU A 35 4.48 35.42 0.77
CA GLU A 35 5.87 34.96 0.63
C GLU A 35 6.48 34.64 2.00
N LEU A 36 6.24 35.50 3.00
CA LEU A 36 6.70 35.26 4.36
C LEU A 36 6.09 33.97 4.94
N ALA A 37 4.76 33.82 4.85
CA ALA A 37 4.05 32.64 5.33
C ALA A 37 4.50 31.35 4.62
N ALA A 38 4.72 31.38 3.30
CA ALA A 38 5.22 30.24 2.54
C ALA A 38 6.65 29.84 2.97
N ALA A 39 7.54 30.81 3.17
CA ALA A 39 8.90 30.55 3.64
C ALA A 39 8.92 29.94 5.06
N HIS A 40 8.03 30.41 5.94
CA HIS A 40 7.88 29.90 7.31
C HIS A 40 7.28 28.50 7.33
N LEU A 41 6.22 28.27 6.56
CA LEU A 41 5.64 26.94 6.41
C LEU A 41 6.70 25.96 5.92
N ALA A 42 7.48 26.30 4.90
CA ALA A 42 8.58 25.46 4.42
C ALA A 42 9.65 25.17 5.48
N LEU A 43 9.95 26.13 6.37
CA LEU A 43 10.86 25.92 7.50
C LEU A 43 10.27 24.95 8.52
N LEU A 44 9.02 25.15 8.92
CA LEU A 44 8.30 24.29 9.86
C LEU A 44 8.18 22.87 9.32
N THR A 45 7.82 22.70 8.05
CA THR A 45 7.78 21.40 7.37
C THR A 45 9.13 20.69 7.44
N ARG A 46 10.25 21.39 7.17
CA ARG A 46 11.61 20.80 7.30
C ARG A 46 11.93 20.39 8.74
N GLN A 47 11.55 21.21 9.73
CA GLN A 47 11.75 20.89 11.15
C GLN A 47 10.92 19.67 11.57
N GLU A 48 9.66 19.63 11.14
CA GLU A 48 8.75 18.52 11.39
C GLU A 48 9.28 17.22 10.79
N THR A 49 9.69 17.22 9.52
CA THR A 49 10.31 16.04 8.88
C THR A 49 11.52 15.56 9.67
N ARG A 50 12.40 16.48 10.11
CA ARG A 50 13.57 16.13 10.93
C ARG A 50 13.18 15.52 12.28
N LEU A 51 12.15 16.04 12.93
CA LEU A 51 11.64 15.51 14.21
C LEU A 51 11.00 14.14 14.03
N ARG A 52 10.23 13.94 12.95
CA ARG A 52 9.62 12.64 12.61
C ARG A 52 10.70 11.57 12.35
N SER A 53 11.74 11.87 11.58
CA SER A 53 12.87 10.95 11.36
C SER A 53 13.59 10.61 12.67
N ARG A 54 13.86 11.61 13.54
CA ARG A 54 14.47 11.36 14.85
C ARG A 54 13.60 10.47 15.73
N ARG A 55 12.29 10.72 15.76
CA ARG A 55 11.33 9.90 16.50
C ARG A 55 11.33 8.46 15.99
N ALA A 56 11.27 8.26 14.68
CA ALA A 56 11.29 6.93 14.07
C ALA A 56 12.56 6.14 14.42
N VAL A 57 13.73 6.78 14.34
CA VAL A 57 15.01 6.15 14.75
C VAL A 57 15.00 5.79 16.23
N LEU A 58 14.56 6.70 17.11
CA LEU A 58 14.46 6.41 18.55
C LEU A 58 13.46 5.28 18.85
N SER A 59 12.31 5.25 18.17
CA SER A 59 11.35 4.15 18.28
C SER A 59 11.96 2.81 17.86
N ALA A 60 12.66 2.77 16.72
CA ALA A 60 13.32 1.56 16.24
C ALA A 60 14.38 1.04 17.24
N ILE A 61 15.19 1.94 17.83
CA ILE A 61 16.15 1.60 18.88
C ILE A 61 15.46 0.98 20.10
N LEU A 62 14.28 1.49 20.49
CA LEU A 62 13.56 0.98 21.65
C LEU A 62 12.93 -0.40 21.42
N ARG A 63 12.75 -0.82 20.17
CA ARG A 63 12.11 -2.11 19.81
C ARG A 63 13.09 -3.28 19.73
N GLN A 64 14.38 -3.03 19.57
CA GLN A 64 15.38 -4.08 19.41
C GLN A 64 16.71 -3.70 20.06
N ASP A 65 17.41 -4.69 20.60
CA ASP A 65 18.76 -4.52 21.16
C ASP A 65 19.75 -4.19 20.04
N SER A 66 19.85 -2.90 19.72
CA SER A 66 20.61 -2.40 18.58
C SER A 66 22.06 -2.12 18.96
N THR A 67 23.01 -2.57 18.13
CA THR A 67 24.41 -2.15 18.25
C THR A 67 24.58 -0.69 17.82
N ALA A 68 25.67 -0.02 18.24
CA ALA A 68 25.95 1.35 17.79
C ALA A 68 26.08 1.49 16.26
N GLY A 69 26.59 0.45 15.59
CA GLY A 69 26.65 0.39 14.14
C GLY A 69 25.26 0.34 13.51
N GLN A 70 24.35 -0.43 14.11
CA GLN A 70 22.96 -0.53 13.67
C GLN A 70 22.19 0.79 13.87
N VAL A 71 22.40 1.48 14.99
CA VAL A 71 21.81 2.82 15.21
C VAL A 71 22.28 3.82 14.14
N THR A 72 23.56 3.79 13.79
CA THR A 72 24.11 4.63 12.71
C THR A 72 23.46 4.29 11.37
N LEU A 73 23.20 3.00 11.13
CA LEU A 73 22.51 2.52 9.93
C LEU A 73 21.06 3.03 9.87
N MET A 74 20.29 2.85 10.94
CA MET A 74 18.91 3.35 11.02
C MET A 74 18.84 4.85 10.75
N HIS A 75 19.78 5.63 11.30
CA HIS A 75 19.83 7.06 11.04
C HIS A 75 20.08 7.38 9.55
N LYS A 76 20.97 6.64 8.90
CA LYS A 76 21.19 6.76 7.45
C LYS A 76 19.92 6.39 6.67
N LEU A 77 19.27 5.28 7.02
CA LEU A 77 18.06 4.78 6.36
C LEU A 77 16.90 5.79 6.46
N ALA A 78 16.72 6.40 7.63
CA ALA A 78 15.67 7.40 7.87
C ALA A 78 15.83 8.68 7.04
N GLY A 79 17.04 8.99 6.57
CA GLY A 79 17.36 10.14 5.72
C GLY A 79 17.70 9.77 4.28
N MET A 80 17.50 8.51 3.89
CA MET A 80 17.88 8.01 2.57
C MET A 80 17.07 8.72 1.47
N PRO A 81 17.70 9.28 0.41
CA PRO A 81 17.00 9.88 -0.72
C PRO A 81 16.15 8.85 -1.48
N ASP A 82 15.05 9.29 -2.09
CA ASP A 82 14.12 8.42 -2.84
C ASP A 82 14.85 7.56 -3.88
N GLU A 83 15.75 8.16 -4.66
CA GLU A 83 16.57 7.45 -5.66
C GLU A 83 17.47 6.33 -5.06
N GLU A 84 17.93 6.47 -3.81
CA GLU A 84 18.72 5.44 -3.13
C GLU A 84 17.82 4.34 -2.56
N ARG A 85 16.61 4.68 -2.08
CA ARG A 85 15.59 3.70 -1.67
C ARG A 85 15.17 2.83 -2.85
N ASP A 86 14.92 3.49 -3.97
CA ASP A 86 14.55 2.90 -5.24
C ASP A 86 15.59 1.88 -5.72
N ARG A 87 16.86 2.30 -5.78
CA ARG A 87 17.97 1.41 -6.13
C ARG A 87 18.07 0.22 -5.19
N LEU A 88 17.89 0.43 -3.89
CA LEU A 88 17.97 -0.65 -2.91
C LEU A 88 16.87 -1.72 -3.14
N ILE A 89 15.66 -1.30 -3.50
CA ILE A 89 14.55 -2.21 -3.82
C ILE A 89 14.82 -2.94 -5.14
N ASP A 90 15.33 -2.25 -6.15
CA ASP A 90 15.63 -2.84 -7.46
C ASP A 90 16.76 -3.89 -7.35
N GLU A 91 17.80 -3.59 -6.57
CA GLU A 91 18.89 -4.52 -6.26
C GLU A 91 18.37 -5.77 -5.55
N PHE A 92 17.49 -5.60 -4.56
CA PHE A 92 16.85 -6.71 -3.86
C PHE A 92 16.08 -7.62 -4.83
N TRP A 93 15.18 -7.06 -5.64
CA TRP A 93 14.37 -7.86 -6.57
C TRP A 93 15.21 -8.53 -7.64
N THR A 94 16.22 -7.84 -8.16
CA THR A 94 17.17 -8.40 -9.13
C THR A 94 17.91 -9.62 -8.57
N GLU A 95 18.37 -9.54 -7.31
CA GLU A 95 19.10 -10.63 -6.67
C GLU A 95 18.19 -11.84 -6.38
N VAL A 96 17.03 -11.62 -5.75
CA VAL A 96 16.14 -12.72 -5.37
C VAL A 96 15.52 -13.40 -6.59
N SER A 97 15.34 -12.69 -7.70
CA SER A 97 14.84 -13.27 -8.96
C SER A 97 15.91 -13.90 -9.83
N THR A 98 17.21 -13.75 -9.53
CA THR A 98 18.30 -14.25 -10.40
C THR A 98 18.10 -15.74 -10.76
N GLY A 99 18.37 -16.19 -11.99
CA GLY A 99 18.22 -17.60 -12.37
C GLY A 99 16.77 -18.07 -12.58
N TRP A 100 15.80 -17.15 -12.53
CA TRP A 100 14.44 -17.34 -13.00
C TRP A 100 13.99 -16.04 -13.69
N GLU A 101 13.34 -16.13 -14.84
CA GLU A 101 12.76 -14.97 -15.51
C GLU A 101 11.28 -14.87 -15.13
N PRO A 102 10.90 -13.99 -14.19
CA PRO A 102 9.50 -13.79 -13.85
C PRO A 102 8.75 -13.23 -15.07
N PRO A 103 7.49 -13.63 -15.29
CA PRO A 103 6.65 -13.06 -16.35
C PRO A 103 6.56 -11.53 -16.21
N GLU A 104 6.54 -10.81 -17.34
CA GLU A 104 6.51 -9.34 -17.37
C GLU A 104 5.39 -8.75 -16.50
N ARG A 105 4.23 -9.41 -16.48
CA ARG A 105 3.08 -9.01 -15.67
C ARG A 105 3.35 -9.06 -14.17
N MET A 106 4.01 -10.12 -13.70
CA MET A 106 4.42 -10.24 -12.30
C MET A 106 5.42 -9.14 -11.93
N VAL A 107 6.38 -8.84 -12.81
CA VAL A 107 7.30 -7.72 -12.64
C VAL A 107 6.54 -6.39 -12.58
N GLY A 108 5.51 -6.22 -13.40
CA GLY A 108 4.61 -5.07 -13.36
C GLY A 108 3.95 -4.88 -11.99
N TRP A 109 3.42 -5.96 -11.40
CA TRP A 109 2.84 -5.91 -10.05
C TRP A 109 3.87 -5.56 -8.97
N TRP A 110 5.08 -6.13 -9.03
CA TRP A 110 6.14 -5.77 -8.08
C TRP A 110 6.53 -4.29 -8.19
N ARG A 111 6.59 -3.74 -9.41
CA ARG A 111 6.83 -2.29 -9.63
C ARG A 111 5.68 -1.44 -9.11
N ALA A 112 4.43 -1.88 -9.27
CA ALA A 112 3.26 -1.16 -8.78
C ALA A 112 3.18 -1.18 -7.24
N ALA A 113 3.60 -2.28 -6.62
CA ALA A 113 3.65 -2.46 -5.16
C ALA A 113 4.97 -1.94 -4.54
N ARG A 114 5.66 -0.99 -5.18
CA ARG A 114 6.93 -0.48 -4.68
C ARG A 114 6.73 0.34 -3.40
N PRO A 115 7.57 0.18 -2.37
CA PRO A 115 7.53 1.04 -1.19
C PRO A 115 7.97 2.47 -1.55
N GLY A 116 7.11 3.44 -1.33
CA GLY A 116 7.35 4.86 -1.54
C GLY A 116 6.86 5.67 -0.34
N LEU A 117 7.79 6.33 0.37
CA LEU A 117 7.40 7.27 1.41
C LEU A 117 6.77 8.51 0.76
N PRO A 118 5.62 9.01 1.27
CA PRO A 118 5.05 10.27 0.78
C PRO A 118 5.97 11.44 1.11
N GLU A 119 5.72 12.62 0.50
CA GLU A 119 6.53 13.84 0.71
C GLU A 119 6.64 14.24 2.20
N HIS A 120 5.59 13.95 2.98
CA HIS A 120 5.54 14.23 4.41
C HIS A 120 5.22 12.95 5.20
N PRO A 121 6.17 12.01 5.31
CA PRO A 121 5.92 10.70 5.92
C PRO A 121 5.68 10.83 7.42
N THR A 122 4.80 10.01 7.96
CA THR A 122 4.62 9.85 9.41
C THR A 122 5.82 9.11 10.00
N ALA A 123 6.01 9.17 11.32
CA ALA A 123 7.11 8.41 11.93
C ALA A 123 6.91 6.89 11.80
N ALA A 124 5.66 6.41 11.76
CA ALA A 124 5.36 4.99 11.58
C ALA A 124 5.78 4.52 10.18
N GLN A 125 5.54 5.33 9.14
CA GLN A 125 6.01 5.03 7.79
C GLN A 125 7.54 5.01 7.71
N ILE A 126 8.22 5.98 8.35
CA ILE A 126 9.69 5.99 8.40
C ILE A 126 10.22 4.77 9.16
N GLU A 127 9.58 4.38 10.26
CA GLU A 127 9.93 3.18 11.03
C GLU A 127 9.77 1.91 10.19
N ALA A 128 8.64 1.75 9.51
CA ALA A 128 8.41 0.65 8.58
C ALA A 128 9.43 0.63 7.43
N TRP A 129 9.83 1.81 6.92
CA TRP A 129 10.89 1.91 5.91
C TRP A 129 12.25 1.46 6.46
N ILE A 130 12.63 1.88 7.67
CA ILE A 130 13.89 1.45 8.30
C ILE A 130 13.91 -0.07 8.41
N GLU A 131 12.83 -0.66 8.94
CA GLU A 131 12.73 -2.10 9.11
C GLU A 131 12.76 -2.85 7.76
N LEU A 132 12.04 -2.34 6.74
CA LEU A 132 12.05 -2.90 5.40
C LEU A 132 13.45 -2.87 4.79
N ALA A 133 14.15 -1.75 4.94
CA ALA A 133 15.50 -1.58 4.42
C ALA A 133 16.53 -2.45 5.16
N GLU A 134 16.35 -2.71 6.46
CA GLU A 134 17.15 -3.71 7.19
C GLU A 134 16.86 -5.13 6.66
N LEU A 135 15.57 -5.49 6.54
CA LEU A 135 15.11 -6.79 6.06
C LEU A 135 15.67 -7.13 4.66
N ILE A 136 15.50 -6.24 3.69
CA ILE A 136 15.95 -6.48 2.31
C ILE A 136 17.48 -6.44 2.17
N ARG A 137 18.21 -5.91 3.16
CA ARG A 137 19.68 -5.88 3.16
C ARG A 137 20.31 -7.10 3.80
N ASP A 138 19.54 -7.87 4.56
CA ASP A 138 19.98 -9.10 5.18
C ASP A 138 20.14 -10.19 4.12
N THR A 139 21.35 -10.75 4.02
CA THR A 139 21.68 -11.78 3.03
C THR A 139 20.92 -13.08 3.29
N GLU A 140 20.71 -13.47 4.55
CA GLU A 140 19.97 -14.69 4.88
C GLU A 140 18.50 -14.54 4.48
N VAL A 141 17.92 -13.37 4.70
CA VAL A 141 16.57 -13.02 4.25
C VAL A 141 16.46 -13.07 2.73
N ARG A 142 17.40 -12.46 2.00
CA ARG A 142 17.42 -12.54 0.52
C ARG A 142 17.43 -13.99 0.03
N GLN A 143 18.24 -14.84 0.65
CA GLN A 143 18.29 -16.27 0.31
C GLN A 143 17.00 -17.01 0.68
N ALA A 144 16.35 -16.64 1.79
CA ALA A 144 15.05 -17.20 2.18
C ALA A 144 13.94 -16.81 1.19
N VAL A 145 13.80 -15.53 0.87
CA VAL A 145 12.83 -15.03 -0.13
C VAL A 145 13.06 -15.70 -1.48
N ARG A 146 14.32 -15.84 -1.91
CA ARG A 146 14.68 -16.55 -3.15
C ARG A 146 14.18 -18.01 -3.16
N ARG A 147 14.34 -18.73 -2.04
CA ARG A 147 13.84 -20.12 -1.92
C ARG A 147 12.32 -20.16 -1.95
N GLU A 148 11.66 -19.29 -1.19
CA GLU A 148 10.19 -19.19 -1.14
C GLU A 148 9.62 -18.89 -2.52
N LEU A 149 10.17 -17.91 -3.25
CA LEU A 149 9.75 -17.58 -4.61
C LEU A 149 9.95 -18.77 -5.56
N HIS A 150 11.11 -19.43 -5.50
CA HIS A 150 11.36 -20.59 -6.35
C HIS A 150 10.35 -21.70 -6.06
N GLU A 151 10.15 -22.07 -4.80
CA GLU A 151 9.19 -23.09 -4.38
C GLU A 151 7.76 -22.74 -4.81
N ALA A 152 7.33 -21.49 -4.57
CA ALA A 152 6.00 -21.01 -4.92
C ALA A 152 5.76 -21.01 -6.44
N CYS A 153 6.79 -20.82 -7.26
CA CYS A 153 6.65 -20.72 -8.71
C CYS A 153 6.91 -22.05 -9.44
N THR A 154 7.70 -22.97 -8.88
CA THR A 154 8.09 -24.20 -9.57
C THR A 154 7.38 -25.46 -9.06
N ASN A 155 6.75 -25.41 -7.88
CA ASN A 155 6.13 -26.58 -7.26
C ASN A 155 4.60 -26.47 -7.21
N GLY A 156 3.92 -27.61 -7.11
CA GLY A 156 2.45 -27.66 -6.95
C GLY A 156 1.70 -26.94 -8.08
N ALA A 157 0.76 -26.07 -7.71
CA ALA A 157 0.03 -25.22 -8.65
C ALA A 157 0.83 -23.99 -9.12
N GLY A 158 2.02 -23.76 -8.57
CA GLY A 158 2.88 -22.60 -8.82
C GLY A 158 3.05 -22.27 -10.31
N PRO A 159 3.53 -23.21 -11.14
CA PRO A 159 3.75 -22.94 -12.56
C PRO A 159 2.48 -22.50 -13.31
N LEU A 160 1.32 -23.02 -12.92
CA LEU A 160 0.03 -22.60 -13.48
C LEU A 160 -0.35 -21.21 -12.98
N MET A 161 -0.25 -20.98 -11.67
CA MET A 161 -0.60 -19.71 -11.01
C MET A 161 0.25 -18.54 -11.48
N THR A 162 1.51 -18.80 -11.84
CA THR A 162 2.45 -17.78 -12.33
C THR A 162 2.57 -17.78 -13.85
N SER A 163 1.71 -18.50 -14.59
CA SER A 163 1.72 -18.47 -16.05
C SER A 163 1.12 -17.17 -16.58
N SER A 164 1.60 -16.67 -17.73
CA SER A 164 1.06 -15.44 -18.33
C SER A 164 -0.48 -15.48 -18.52
N PRO A 165 -1.09 -16.57 -19.03
CA PRO A 165 -2.54 -16.65 -19.15
C PRO A 165 -3.26 -16.51 -17.81
N MET A 166 -2.74 -17.12 -16.75
CA MET A 166 -3.36 -16.99 -15.42
C MET A 166 -3.24 -15.57 -14.88
N LEU A 167 -2.08 -14.95 -15.05
CA LEU A 167 -1.86 -13.57 -14.63
C LEU A 167 -2.75 -12.59 -15.45
N ASP A 168 -3.00 -12.86 -16.73
CA ASP A 168 -3.96 -12.11 -17.56
C ASP A 168 -5.40 -12.26 -17.04
N MET A 169 -5.81 -13.48 -16.65
CA MET A 169 -7.12 -13.72 -16.05
C MET A 169 -7.27 -13.00 -14.72
N LEU A 170 -6.24 -12.97 -13.88
CA LEU A 170 -6.23 -12.19 -12.64
C LEU A 170 -6.35 -10.68 -12.91
N GLU A 171 -5.69 -10.15 -13.95
CA GLU A 171 -5.86 -8.76 -14.34
C GLU A 171 -7.28 -8.46 -14.83
N ALA A 172 -7.89 -9.36 -15.60
CA ALA A 172 -9.28 -9.22 -16.07
C ALA A 172 -10.28 -9.12 -14.90
N ALA A 173 -9.92 -9.60 -13.71
CA ALA A 173 -10.71 -9.45 -12.48
C ALA A 173 -10.76 -7.99 -11.99
N THR A 174 -9.75 -7.17 -12.31
CA THR A 174 -9.62 -5.78 -11.82
C THR A 174 -10.86 -4.93 -12.07
N PRO A 175 -11.36 -4.77 -13.32
CA PRO A 175 -12.58 -4.01 -13.57
C PRO A 175 -13.85 -4.66 -13.00
N ILE A 176 -13.84 -5.97 -12.75
CA ILE A 176 -14.97 -6.66 -12.12
C ILE A 176 -15.01 -6.33 -10.63
N GLY A 177 -13.88 -6.48 -9.94
CA GLY A 177 -13.71 -6.08 -8.55
C GLY A 177 -14.02 -4.60 -8.33
N GLN A 178 -13.53 -3.72 -9.20
CA GLN A 178 -13.84 -2.28 -9.12
C GLN A 178 -15.35 -1.99 -9.19
N ALA A 179 -16.09 -2.70 -10.04
CA ALA A 179 -17.54 -2.51 -10.12
C ALA A 179 -18.28 -2.94 -8.83
N VAL A 180 -17.76 -3.96 -8.13
CA VAL A 180 -18.23 -4.36 -6.80
C VAL A 180 -17.92 -3.27 -5.77
N MET A 181 -16.68 -2.76 -5.76
CA MET A 181 -16.26 -1.64 -4.89
C MET A 181 -17.18 -0.43 -5.06
N ASP A 182 -17.41 -0.03 -6.31
CA ASP A 182 -18.22 1.15 -6.65
C ASP A 182 -19.68 0.98 -6.21
N ALA A 183 -20.28 -0.19 -6.46
CA ALA A 183 -21.64 -0.48 -6.03
C ALA A 183 -21.79 -0.47 -4.50
N ALA A 184 -20.83 -1.05 -3.77
CA ALA A 184 -20.82 -1.01 -2.31
C ALA A 184 -20.66 0.42 -1.78
N ARG A 185 -19.76 1.22 -2.38
CA ARG A 185 -19.53 2.63 -2.01
C ARG A 185 -20.76 3.49 -2.22
N GLU A 186 -21.50 3.24 -3.30
CA GLU A 186 -22.76 3.93 -3.62
C GLU A 186 -23.95 3.48 -2.74
N GLY A 187 -23.77 2.46 -1.90
CA GLY A 187 -24.83 1.92 -1.05
C GLY A 187 -25.90 1.11 -1.81
N VAL A 188 -25.52 0.53 -2.96
CA VAL A 188 -26.43 -0.33 -3.75
C VAL A 188 -26.78 -1.59 -2.94
N PRO A 189 -28.06 -1.97 -2.79
CA PRO A 189 -28.42 -3.21 -2.12
C PRO A 189 -27.87 -4.44 -2.86
N PRO A 190 -27.22 -5.40 -2.18
CA PRO A 190 -26.64 -6.60 -2.82
C PRO A 190 -27.64 -7.47 -3.57
N ASP A 191 -28.90 -7.49 -3.15
CA ASP A 191 -29.98 -8.28 -3.75
C ASP A 191 -30.67 -7.61 -4.94
N SER A 192 -30.30 -6.34 -5.22
CA SER A 192 -30.82 -5.55 -6.33
C SER A 192 -30.39 -6.10 -7.70
N PRO A 193 -31.03 -5.66 -8.80
CA PRO A 193 -30.62 -6.04 -10.16
C PRO A 193 -29.14 -5.75 -10.45
N ARG A 194 -28.61 -4.60 -10.00
CA ARG A 194 -27.19 -4.23 -10.16
C ARG A 194 -26.28 -5.10 -9.27
N GLY A 195 -26.74 -5.47 -8.07
CA GLY A 195 -26.04 -6.42 -7.22
C GLY A 195 -25.88 -7.79 -7.87
N ARG A 196 -26.97 -8.31 -8.44
CA ARG A 196 -26.99 -9.58 -9.18
C ARG A 196 -26.11 -9.54 -10.42
N GLU A 197 -26.15 -8.46 -11.20
CA GLU A 197 -25.26 -8.29 -12.36
C GLU A 197 -23.78 -8.35 -11.99
N ASN A 198 -23.38 -7.68 -10.89
CA ASN A 198 -22.01 -7.77 -10.38
C ASN A 198 -21.65 -9.19 -9.93
N ALA A 199 -22.57 -9.91 -9.27
CA ALA A 199 -22.38 -11.30 -8.88
C ALA A 199 -22.27 -12.24 -10.10
N ASP A 200 -23.05 -12.01 -11.16
CA ASP A 200 -22.99 -12.75 -12.41
C ASP A 200 -21.62 -12.58 -13.09
N ARG A 201 -21.15 -11.34 -13.22
CA ARG A 201 -19.82 -11.03 -13.80
C ARG A 201 -18.69 -11.66 -12.99
N TRP A 202 -18.80 -11.66 -11.66
CA TRP A 202 -17.81 -12.30 -10.79
C TRP A 202 -17.76 -13.83 -11.00
N ILE A 203 -18.92 -14.48 -11.11
CA ILE A 203 -19.01 -15.93 -11.33
C ILE A 203 -18.56 -16.31 -12.74
N GLU A 204 -18.94 -15.54 -13.76
CA GLU A 204 -18.47 -15.74 -15.13
C GLU A 204 -16.93 -15.73 -15.19
N TRP A 205 -16.30 -14.77 -14.51
CA TRP A 205 -14.85 -14.73 -14.38
C TRP A 205 -14.29 -15.93 -13.60
N LEU A 206 -14.86 -16.24 -12.44
CA LEU A 206 -14.39 -17.30 -11.55
C LEU A 206 -14.47 -18.69 -12.21
N THR A 207 -15.53 -18.95 -12.97
CA THR A 207 -15.72 -20.20 -13.72
C THR A 207 -14.78 -20.29 -14.92
N GLY A 208 -14.42 -19.16 -15.51
CA GLY A 208 -13.45 -19.09 -16.62
C GLY A 208 -11.98 -19.23 -16.20
N ILE A 209 -11.63 -18.97 -14.93
CA ILE A 209 -10.23 -18.81 -14.49
C ILE A 209 -9.35 -20.05 -14.72
N PHE A 210 -9.92 -21.25 -14.59
CA PHE A 210 -9.24 -22.54 -14.84
C PHE A 210 -9.82 -23.31 -16.02
N ALA A 211 -10.74 -22.71 -16.78
CA ALA A 211 -11.35 -23.37 -17.93
C ALA A 211 -10.32 -23.48 -19.06
N THR A 212 -10.13 -24.68 -19.59
CA THR A 212 -9.33 -24.93 -20.80
C THR A 212 -10.22 -25.61 -21.85
N PRO A 213 -9.81 -25.61 -23.14
CA PRO A 213 -10.54 -26.36 -24.17
C PRO A 213 -10.75 -27.84 -23.81
N ASP A 214 -9.83 -28.43 -23.04
CA ASP A 214 -9.84 -29.85 -22.66
C ASP A 214 -10.42 -30.12 -21.26
N SER A 215 -10.60 -29.08 -20.44
CA SER A 215 -11.18 -29.15 -19.10
C SER A 215 -12.14 -27.98 -18.90
N PRO A 216 -13.45 -28.16 -19.12
CA PRO A 216 -14.41 -27.09 -18.94
C PRO A 216 -14.39 -26.56 -17.51
N GLY A 217 -14.65 -25.26 -17.36
CA GLY A 217 -14.73 -24.60 -16.06
C GLY A 217 -15.80 -25.20 -15.15
N ILE A 218 -15.74 -24.87 -13.87
CA ILE A 218 -16.78 -25.25 -12.91
C ILE A 218 -18.11 -24.65 -13.39
N PRO A 219 -19.20 -25.42 -13.50
CA PRO A 219 -20.47 -24.87 -13.96
C PRO A 219 -21.03 -23.85 -12.97
N ASP A 220 -21.64 -22.79 -13.50
CA ASP A 220 -22.41 -21.86 -12.69
C ASP A 220 -23.71 -22.55 -12.21
N THR A 221 -23.69 -22.99 -10.95
CA THR A 221 -24.87 -23.54 -10.26
C THR A 221 -25.18 -22.72 -9.01
N PRO A 222 -26.44 -22.75 -8.53
CA PRO A 222 -26.79 -22.13 -7.25
C PRO A 222 -25.85 -22.58 -6.11
N GLU A 223 -25.50 -23.86 -6.04
CA GLU A 223 -24.59 -24.39 -5.02
C GLU A 223 -23.18 -23.79 -5.12
N PHE A 224 -22.65 -23.64 -6.35
CA PHE A 224 -21.35 -23.02 -6.56
C PHE A 224 -21.35 -21.54 -6.18
N ARG A 225 -22.43 -20.81 -6.44
CA ARG A 225 -22.59 -19.41 -6.01
C ARG A 225 -22.62 -19.27 -4.49
N ILE A 226 -23.30 -20.17 -3.78
CA ILE A 226 -23.27 -20.22 -2.31
C ILE A 226 -21.85 -20.52 -1.81
N GLN A 227 -21.16 -21.49 -2.41
CA GLN A 227 -19.78 -21.80 -2.07
C GLN A 227 -18.85 -20.60 -2.29
N ALA A 228 -19.00 -19.88 -3.41
CA ALA A 228 -18.23 -18.67 -3.70
C ALA A 228 -18.51 -17.57 -2.66
N ALA A 229 -19.76 -17.41 -2.24
CA ALA A 229 -20.12 -16.47 -1.17
C ALA A 229 -19.46 -16.82 0.17
N ASP A 230 -19.39 -18.11 0.52
CA ASP A 230 -18.72 -18.56 1.74
C ASP A 230 -17.20 -18.28 1.69
N HIS A 231 -16.58 -18.43 0.52
CA HIS A 231 -15.17 -18.02 0.33
C HIS A 231 -14.99 -16.51 0.47
N MET A 232 -15.94 -15.68 0.00
CA MET A 232 -15.88 -14.23 0.22
C MET A 232 -15.94 -13.91 1.72
N LEU A 233 -16.80 -14.58 2.49
CA LEU A 233 -16.85 -14.37 3.95
C LEU A 233 -15.57 -14.80 4.66
N ALA A 234 -14.94 -15.89 4.22
CA ALA A 234 -13.62 -16.28 4.71
C ALA A 234 -12.56 -15.21 4.40
N GLY A 235 -12.62 -14.60 3.21
CA GLY A 235 -11.79 -13.44 2.87
C GLY A 235 -12.03 -12.23 3.78
N ALA A 236 -13.29 -11.93 4.10
CA ALA A 236 -13.64 -10.87 5.05
C ALA A 236 -13.06 -11.12 6.46
N GLU A 237 -13.04 -12.37 6.91
CA GLU A 237 -12.44 -12.74 8.19
C GLU A 237 -10.92 -12.56 8.18
N TRP A 238 -10.27 -12.99 7.10
CA TRP A 238 -8.84 -12.80 6.89
C TRP A 238 -8.45 -11.31 6.92
N ASP A 239 -9.23 -10.44 6.26
CA ASP A 239 -9.01 -8.98 6.25
C ASP A 239 -9.18 -8.34 7.63
N ARG A 240 -10.08 -8.87 8.47
CA ARG A 240 -10.29 -8.38 9.84
C ARG A 240 -9.16 -8.80 10.78
N THR A 241 -8.62 -10.00 10.58
CA THR A 241 -7.61 -10.59 11.46
C THR A 241 -6.49 -11.21 10.61
N PRO A 242 -5.65 -10.37 9.97
CA PRO A 242 -4.59 -10.89 9.13
C PRO A 242 -3.64 -11.73 9.98
N PRO A 243 -3.27 -12.95 9.52
CA PRO A 243 -2.33 -13.78 10.25
C PRO A 243 -0.98 -13.06 10.38
N GLU A 244 -0.24 -13.38 11.45
CA GLU A 244 1.13 -12.88 11.56
C GLU A 244 1.96 -13.34 10.35
N PRO A 245 2.81 -12.47 9.76
CA PRO A 245 3.69 -12.84 8.66
C PRO A 245 4.50 -14.09 9.01
N GLN A 246 4.38 -15.15 8.19
CA GLN A 246 4.97 -16.45 8.50
C GLN A 246 6.38 -16.60 7.87
N GLY A 247 6.64 -15.87 6.78
CA GLY A 247 7.94 -15.86 6.08
C GLY A 247 8.48 -14.45 5.81
N PRO A 248 9.74 -14.33 5.34
CA PRO A 248 10.33 -13.04 5.02
C PRO A 248 9.63 -12.31 3.87
N LEU A 249 9.05 -13.04 2.89
CA LEU A 249 8.23 -12.41 1.84
C LEU A 249 6.92 -11.81 2.38
N ASP A 250 6.29 -12.47 3.36
CA ASP A 250 5.10 -11.92 4.03
C ASP A 250 5.47 -10.67 4.83
N ARG A 251 6.62 -10.71 5.53
CA ARG A 251 7.12 -9.55 6.30
C ARG A 251 7.43 -8.37 5.37
N TYR A 252 8.08 -8.63 4.24
CA TYR A 252 8.31 -7.64 3.19
C TYR A 252 6.99 -6.98 2.76
N THR A 253 5.98 -7.79 2.45
CA THR A 253 4.66 -7.30 1.97
C THR A 253 3.94 -6.45 3.02
N ALA A 254 3.97 -6.87 4.28
CA ALA A 254 3.40 -6.12 5.40
C ALA A 254 4.09 -4.75 5.58
N LEU A 255 5.43 -4.72 5.49
CA LEU A 255 6.20 -3.48 5.61
C LEU A 255 5.99 -2.54 4.42
N VAL A 256 5.90 -3.05 3.20
CA VAL A 256 5.54 -2.26 2.02
C VAL A 256 4.17 -1.58 2.20
N THR A 257 3.20 -2.32 2.73
CA THR A 257 1.86 -1.78 3.02
C THR A 257 1.92 -0.68 4.08
N ALA A 258 2.69 -0.89 5.15
CA ALA A 258 2.90 0.11 6.19
C ALA A 258 3.65 1.36 5.70
N VAL A 259 4.62 1.22 4.79
CA VAL A 259 5.36 2.34 4.20
C VAL A 259 4.42 3.18 3.33
N ASN A 260 3.63 2.54 2.47
CA ASN A 260 2.80 3.23 1.51
C ASN A 260 1.58 3.90 2.15
N ASP A 261 1.18 3.49 3.37
CA ASP A 261 0.01 4.01 4.10
C ASP A 261 -1.22 4.15 3.18
N MET A 262 -1.33 3.23 2.22
CA MET A 262 -2.45 3.23 1.30
C MET A 262 -3.67 2.93 2.14
N PRO A 263 -4.69 3.81 2.19
CA PRO A 263 -5.99 3.40 2.69
C PRO A 263 -6.42 2.27 1.77
N GLN A 264 -6.22 1.03 2.21
CA GLN A 264 -6.75 -0.11 1.49
C GLN A 264 -8.25 0.03 1.63
N GLU A 265 -8.89 0.60 0.60
CA GLU A 265 -10.31 0.49 0.45
C GLU A 265 -10.58 -1.00 0.43
N ARG A 266 -11.06 -1.52 1.57
CA ARG A 266 -11.19 -2.96 1.77
C ARG A 266 -12.19 -3.47 0.76
N PHE A 267 -11.83 -4.56 0.11
CA PHE A 267 -12.75 -5.20 -0.81
C PHE A 267 -14.04 -5.56 -0.05
N PRO A 268 -15.24 -5.23 -0.57
CA PRO A 268 -16.50 -5.40 0.16
C PRO A 268 -16.93 -6.87 0.07
N PHE A 269 -16.14 -7.76 0.67
CA PHE A 269 -16.32 -9.20 0.68
C PHE A 269 -17.73 -9.61 1.14
N GLU A 270 -18.23 -8.99 2.20
CA GLU A 270 -19.57 -9.25 2.74
C GLU A 270 -20.67 -8.85 1.75
N TRP A 271 -20.53 -7.69 1.11
CA TRP A 271 -21.47 -7.21 0.09
C TRP A 271 -21.54 -8.19 -1.09
N LEU A 272 -20.38 -8.63 -1.59
CA LEU A 272 -20.33 -9.58 -2.70
C LEU A 272 -20.88 -10.95 -2.31
N ALA A 273 -20.61 -11.41 -1.08
CA ALA A 273 -21.19 -12.65 -0.55
C ALA A 273 -22.73 -12.59 -0.54
N GLU A 274 -23.32 -11.49 -0.09
CA GLU A 274 -24.76 -11.29 -0.10
C GLU A 274 -25.33 -11.25 -1.54
N ALA A 275 -24.64 -10.57 -2.46
CA ALA A 275 -25.05 -10.51 -3.86
C ALA A 275 -25.02 -11.89 -4.53
N LEU A 276 -23.97 -12.69 -4.28
CA LEU A 276 -23.83 -14.07 -4.76
C LEU A 276 -24.93 -15.00 -4.21
N ARG A 277 -25.26 -14.87 -2.92
CA ARG A 277 -26.38 -15.64 -2.33
C ARG A 277 -27.72 -15.23 -2.90
N ALA A 278 -27.94 -13.93 -3.11
CA ALA A 278 -29.16 -13.42 -3.70
C ALA A 278 -29.34 -13.91 -5.14
N SER A 279 -28.27 -13.91 -5.94
CA SER A 279 -28.28 -14.31 -7.34
C SER A 279 -28.45 -15.83 -7.55
N ALA A 280 -28.12 -16.66 -6.56
CA ALA A 280 -28.40 -18.10 -6.57
C ALA A 280 -29.91 -18.42 -6.52
N LEU A 281 -30.74 -17.49 -6.05
CA LEU A 281 -32.19 -17.64 -5.99
C LEU A 281 -32.84 -17.13 -7.29
N PRO A 282 -33.86 -17.84 -7.84
CA PRO A 282 -34.58 -17.37 -9.02
C PRO A 282 -35.23 -16.01 -8.76
N VAL A 283 -35.17 -15.13 -9.77
CA VAL A 283 -35.82 -13.81 -9.74
C VAL A 283 -37.33 -14.03 -9.54
N ARG A 284 -37.88 -13.50 -8.45
CA ARG A 284 -39.32 -13.50 -8.18
C ARG A 284 -40.05 -12.44 -9.00
#